data_AF-A0A173X3W3-F1
#
_entry.id   AF-A0A173X3W3-F1
#
_cell.length_a   1.000
_cell.length_b   1.000
_cell.length_c   1.000
_cell.angle_alpha   90.00
_cell.angle_beta   90.00
_cell.angle_gamma   90.00
#
_symmetry.space_group_name_H-M   'P 1'
#
loop_
_entity.id
_entity.type
_entity.pdbx_description
1 polymer ?
#
loop_
_entity_poly.entity_id
_entity_poly.type
_entity_poly.pdbx_seq_one_letter_code
_entity_poly.pdbx_strand_id
1 'polypeptide(L)'
;MWEYMKVPEDSREKVKNLLKDANENGVKISHQAPTLYDVVPKEEIAEFEELMRKTIADIVSEVSSVACWVYVQKYVKHKTLNEMLQELPDVSQFILAMMR
;
A
#
# COMPACT_ATOMS: atom_id res chain seq x y z
N MET A 1 12.18 -4.84 3.53
CA MET A 1 12.43 -5.91 2.53
C MET A 1 13.73 -5.70 1.76
N TRP A 2 13.96 -4.55 1.14
CA TRP A 2 15.21 -4.26 0.39
C TRP A 2 16.50 -4.44 1.22
N GLU A 3 16.55 -3.88 2.44
CA GLU A 3 17.71 -4.05 3.33
C GLU A 3 17.92 -5.51 3.77
N TYR A 4 16.85 -6.29 3.90
CA TYR A 4 16.93 -7.72 4.23
C TYR A 4 17.57 -8.54 3.11
N MET A 5 17.34 -8.17 1.84
CA MET A 5 17.94 -8.86 0.68
C MET A 5 19.45 -8.62 0.55
N LYS A 6 19.99 -7.58 1.19
CA LYS A 6 21.44 -7.31 1.24
C LYS A 6 22.17 -8.19 2.27
N VAL A 7 21.43 -8.89 3.14
CA VAL A 7 22.02 -9.76 4.17
C VAL A 7 22.47 -11.08 3.52
N PRO A 8 23.67 -11.60 3.86
CA PRO A 8 24.16 -12.89 3.35
C PRO A 8 23.16 -14.03 3.61
N GLU A 9 23.04 -14.95 2.66
CA GLU A 9 22.05 -16.03 2.70
C GLU A 9 22.17 -16.87 3.97
N ASP A 10 23.39 -17.20 4.41
CA ASP A 10 23.66 -17.95 5.64
C ASP A 10 23.10 -17.26 6.88
N SER A 11 23.16 -15.92 6.91
CA SER A 11 22.62 -15.13 8.02
C SER A 11 21.10 -15.08 7.99
N ARG A 12 20.50 -15.00 6.80
CA ARG A 12 19.03 -15.08 6.63
C ARG A 12 18.48 -16.45 7.02
N GLU A 13 19.15 -17.53 6.63
CA GLU A 13 18.72 -18.89 6.96
C GLU A 13 18.85 -19.17 8.47
N LYS A 14 19.88 -18.62 9.13
CA LYS A 14 20.02 -18.67 10.59
C LYS A 14 18.85 -17.99 11.30
N VAL A 15 18.45 -16.79 10.88
CA VAL A 15 17.31 -16.06 11.46
C VAL A 15 16.00 -16.81 11.24
N LYS A 16 15.80 -17.37 10.04
CA LYS A 16 14.62 -18.18 9.70
C LYS A 16 14.51 -19.43 10.57
N ASN A 17 15.62 -20.14 10.81
CA ASN A 17 15.64 -21.30 11.70
C ASN A 17 15.35 -20.94 13.16
N LEU A 18 15.88 -19.82 13.65
CA LEU A 18 15.58 -19.32 15.00
C LEU A 18 14.11 -18.94 15.18
N LEU A 19 13.50 -18.33 14.16
CA LEU A 19 12.07 -18.00 14.18
C LEU A 19 11.19 -19.25 14.15
N LYS A 20 11.58 -20.24 13.33
CA LYS A 20 10.89 -21.54 13.28
C LYS A 20 10.94 -22.24 14.63
N ASP A 21 12.12 -22.31 15.25
CA ASP A 21 12.34 -22.91 16.56
C ASP A 21 11.54 -22.20 17.67
N ALA A 22 11.51 -20.87 17.67
CA ALA A 22 10.71 -20.10 18.61
C ALA A 22 9.20 -20.34 18.47
N ASN A 23 8.72 -20.54 17.24
CA ASN A 23 7.31 -20.78 16.94
C ASN A 23 6.89 -22.23 17.25
N GLU A 24 7.77 -23.21 17.03
CA GLU A 24 7.51 -24.63 17.25
C GLU A 24 7.76 -25.06 18.70
N ASN A 25 8.83 -24.56 19.32
CA ASN A 25 9.29 -25.00 20.64
C ASN A 25 9.08 -23.95 21.74
N GLY A 26 8.44 -22.82 21.43
CA GLY A 26 8.13 -21.77 22.41
C GLY A 26 9.37 -21.08 22.99
N VAL A 27 10.53 -21.21 22.34
CA VAL A 27 11.78 -20.56 22.76
C VAL A 27 11.58 -19.05 22.72
N LYS A 28 11.64 -18.41 23.89
CA LYS A 28 11.64 -16.95 23.99
C LYS A 28 12.94 -16.42 23.38
N ILE A 29 12.87 -15.97 22.13
CA ILE A 29 13.92 -15.14 21.55
C ILE A 29 13.96 -13.87 22.39
N SER A 30 15.05 -13.64 23.14
CA SER A 30 15.20 -12.39 23.89
C SER A 30 15.40 -11.26 22.90
N HIS A 31 14.30 -10.65 22.44
CA HIS A 31 14.37 -9.44 21.66
C HIS A 31 14.74 -8.30 22.60
N GLN A 32 16.01 -7.93 22.61
CA GLN A 32 16.42 -6.65 23.16
C GLN A 32 16.18 -5.62 22.06
N ALA A 33 15.21 -4.72 22.28
CA ALA A 33 14.92 -3.66 21.34
C ALA A 33 16.22 -2.88 21.06
N PRO A 34 16.60 -2.65 19.79
CA PRO A 34 17.78 -1.86 19.48
C PRO A 34 17.68 -0.50 20.17
N THR A 35 18.73 -0.10 20.90
CA THR A 35 18.83 1.20 21.59
C THR A 35 18.91 2.41 20.64
N LEU A 36 18.81 2.19 19.33
CA LEU A 36 19.01 3.18 18.27
C LEU A 36 17.72 3.86 17.81
N TYR A 37 16.54 3.35 18.19
CA TYR A 37 15.28 3.97 17.81
C TYR A 37 14.72 4.78 18.98
N ASP A 38 14.52 6.07 18.75
CA ASP A 38 13.76 6.90 19.67
C ASP A 38 12.29 6.46 19.65
N VAL A 39 11.74 6.25 20.85
CA VAL A 39 10.31 5.99 21.01
C VAL A 39 9.59 7.33 20.85
N VAL A 40 9.03 7.55 19.67
CA VAL A 40 8.21 8.74 19.38
C VAL A 40 6.84 8.56 20.06
N PRO A 41 6.40 9.50 20.91
CA PRO A 41 5.05 9.50 21.48
C PRO A 41 3.97 9.47 20.41
N LYS A 42 2.83 8.82 20.70
CA LYS A 42 1.73 8.70 19.73
C LYS A 42 1.16 10.06 19.35
N GLU A 43 1.18 10.99 20.29
CA GLU A 43 0.69 12.35 20.13
C GLU A 43 1.51 13.12 19.08
N GLU A 44 2.81 12.84 18.97
CA GLU A 44 3.70 13.47 17.97
C GLU A 44 3.46 12.93 16.55
N ILE A 45 2.93 11.71 16.41
CA ILE A 45 2.61 11.12 15.10
C ILE A 45 1.13 11.22 14.72
N ALA A 46 0.24 11.56 15.65
CA ALA A 46 -1.21 11.55 15.44
C ALA A 46 -1.65 12.46 14.28
N GLU A 47 -1.06 13.66 14.18
CA GLU A 47 -1.37 14.59 13.08
C GLU A 47 -0.95 14.02 11.71
N PHE A 48 0.21 13.36 11.66
CA PHE A 48 0.70 12.72 10.45
C PHE A 48 -0.16 11.51 10.06
N GLU A 49 -0.53 10.66 11.03
CA GLU A 49 -1.42 9.52 10.80
C GLU A 49 -2.79 9.97 10.29
N GLU A 50 -3.34 11.05 10.85
CA GLU A 50 -4.63 11.59 10.41
C GLU A 50 -4.54 12.21 9.01
N LEU A 51 -3.47 12.96 8.72
CA LEU A 51 -3.22 13.48 7.38
C LEU A 51 -3.10 12.36 6.34
N MET A 52 -2.36 11.29 6.66
CA MET A 52 -2.21 10.12 5.80
C MET A 52 -3.56 9.42 5.58
N ARG A 53 -4.35 9.23 6.64
CA ARG A 53 -5.69 8.64 6.56
C ARG A 53 -6.60 9.45 5.64
N LYS A 54 -6.62 10.77 5.82
CA LYS A 54 -7.40 11.69 4.97
C LYS A 54 -6.94 11.62 3.51
N THR A 55 -5.64 11.70 3.27
CA THR A 55 -5.06 11.62 1.92
C THR A 55 -5.44 10.33 1.22
N ILE A 56 -5.37 9.19 1.92
CA ILE A 56 -5.80 7.89 1.37
C ILE A 56 -7.30 7.88 1.08
N ALA A 57 -8.12 8.41 1.99
CA ALA A 57 -9.57 8.48 1.80
C ALA A 57 -9.93 9.34 0.58
N ASP A 58 -9.29 10.49 0.42
CA ASP A 58 -9.48 11.40 -0.72
C ASP A 58 -9.11 10.70 -2.04
N ILE A 59 -7.94 10.05 -2.10
CA ILE A 59 -7.51 9.28 -3.28
C ILE A 59 -8.52 8.17 -3.63
N VAL A 60 -8.96 7.38 -2.63
CA VAL A 60 -9.92 6.30 -2.85
C VAL A 60 -11.25 6.84 -3.35
N SER A 61 -11.70 7.98 -2.82
CA SER A 61 -12.94 8.65 -3.22
C SER A 61 -12.89 9.13 -4.67
N GLU A 62 -11.80 9.78 -5.07
CA GLU A 62 -11.61 10.27 -6.44
C GLU A 62 -11.51 9.12 -7.44
N VAL A 63 -10.69 8.10 -7.17
CA VAL A 63 -10.54 6.95 -8.06
C VAL A 63 -11.85 6.17 -8.18
N SER A 64 -12.60 6.02 -7.09
CA SER A 64 -13.93 5.37 -7.11
C SER A 64 -14.94 6.16 -7.93
N SER A 65 -14.89 7.50 -7.87
CA SER A 65 -15.75 8.38 -8.66
C SER A 65 -15.47 8.22 -10.15
N VAL A 66 -14.18 8.19 -10.55
CA VAL A 66 -13.78 7.92 -11.94
C VAL A 66 -14.23 6.53 -12.39
N ALA A 67 -14.04 5.50 -11.56
CA ALA A 67 -14.48 4.13 -11.86
C ALA A 67 -15.99 4.03 -12.08
N CYS A 68 -16.78 4.65 -11.21
CA CYS A 68 -18.24 4.71 -11.34
C CYS A 68 -18.64 5.43 -12.64
N TRP A 69 -18.00 6.55 -12.94
CA TRP A 69 -18.25 7.27 -14.19
C TRP A 69 -17.93 6.42 -15.42
N VAL A 70 -16.76 5.77 -15.47
CA VAL A 70 -16.36 4.87 -16.58
C VAL A 70 -17.37 3.75 -16.76
N TYR A 71 -17.83 3.14 -15.66
CA TYR A 71 -18.86 2.10 -15.71
C TYR A 71 -20.14 2.60 -16.38
N VAL A 72 -20.65 3.77 -15.97
CA VAL A 72 -21.86 4.37 -16.55
C VAL A 72 -21.65 4.69 -18.03
N GLN A 73 -20.54 5.31 -18.40
CA GLN A 73 -20.30 5.66 -19.80
C GLN A 73 -20.20 4.40 -20.68
N LYS A 74 -19.51 3.36 -20.22
CA LYS A 74 -19.28 2.12 -20.98
C LYS A 74 -20.53 1.24 -21.07
N TYR A 75 -21.17 0.96 -19.94
CA TYR A 75 -22.19 -0.09 -19.87
C TYR A 75 -23.63 0.44 -19.94
N VAL A 76 -23.87 1.69 -19.50
CA VAL A 76 -25.21 2.29 -19.55
C VAL A 76 -25.37 3.13 -20.80
N LYS A 77 -24.35 3.92 -21.16
CA LYS A 77 -24.39 4.82 -22.32
C LYS A 77 -23.73 4.26 -23.58
N HIS A 78 -23.08 3.10 -23.48
CA HIS A 78 -22.41 2.43 -24.60
C HIS A 78 -21.41 3.31 -25.37
N LYS A 79 -20.72 4.24 -24.68
CA LYS A 79 -19.69 5.07 -25.28
C LYS A 79 -18.42 4.28 -25.59
N THR A 80 -17.77 4.67 -26.67
CA THR A 80 -16.44 4.20 -27.05
C THR A 80 -15.36 4.81 -26.15
N LEU A 81 -14.20 4.16 -26.12
CA LEU A 81 -13.04 4.65 -25.37
C LEU A 81 -12.64 6.07 -25.80
N ASN A 82 -12.63 6.36 -27.12
CA ASN A 82 -12.24 7.66 -27.63
C ASN A 82 -13.19 8.79 -27.16
N GLU A 83 -14.50 8.53 -27.11
CA GLU A 83 -15.46 9.51 -26.60
C GLU A 83 -15.23 9.78 -25.11
N MET A 84 -14.97 8.74 -24.31
CA MET A 84 -14.66 8.92 -22.88
C MET A 84 -13.36 9.70 -22.66
N LEU A 85 -12.33 9.47 -23.48
CA LEU A 85 -11.05 10.20 -23.39
C LEU A 85 -11.17 11.67 -23.82
N GLN A 86 -12.08 11.99 -24.75
CA GLN A 86 -12.35 13.37 -25.15
C GLN A 86 -13.12 14.14 -24.07
N GLU A 87 -14.01 13.48 -23.34
CA GLU A 87 -14.80 14.13 -22.28
C GLU A 87 -14.00 14.39 -21.00
N LEU A 88 -13.08 13.49 -20.64
CA LEU A 88 -12.27 13.59 -19.43
C LEU A 88 -10.78 13.34 -19.72
N PRO A 89 -10.10 14.27 -20.42
CA PRO A 89 -8.69 14.09 -20.80
C PRO A 89 -7.75 14.05 -19.59
N ASP A 90 -8.08 14.78 -18.52
CA ASP A 90 -7.24 14.92 -17.33
C ASP A 90 -7.08 13.60 -16.55
N VAL A 91 -8.06 12.69 -16.68
CA VAL A 91 -8.04 11.36 -16.04
C VAL A 91 -7.88 10.23 -17.07
N SER A 92 -7.39 10.55 -18.27
CA SER A 92 -7.20 9.60 -19.38
C SER A 92 -6.42 8.34 -18.98
N GLN A 93 -5.36 8.48 -18.17
CA GLN A 93 -4.57 7.34 -17.68
C GLN A 93 -5.41 6.37 -16.83
N PHE A 94 -6.30 6.89 -15.98
CA PHE A 94 -7.19 6.06 -15.17
C PHE A 94 -8.25 5.36 -16.03
N ILE A 95 -8.84 6.09 -16.99
CA ILE A 95 -9.80 5.50 -17.95
C ILE A 95 -9.14 4.35 -18.70
N LEU A 96 -7.93 4.55 -19.23
CA LEU A 96 -7.18 3.52 -19.94
C LEU A 96 -6.88 2.30 -19.06
N ALA A 97 -6.50 2.52 -17.80
CA ALA A 97 -6.21 1.43 -16.86
C ALA A 97 -7.45 0.57 -16.55
N MET A 98 -8.62 1.19 -16.43
CA MET A 98 -9.89 0.50 -16.14
C MET A 98 -10.52 -0.18 -17.36
N MET A 99 -10.09 0.21 -18.56
CA MET A 99 -10.62 -0.27 -19.83
C MET A 99 -9.77 -1.35 -20.51
N ARG A 100 -8.59 -1.65 -19.95
CA ARG A 100 -7.75 -2.78 -20.35
C ARG A 100 -8.39 -4.14 -20.02
#